data_AF-A0A9D8TDN7-F1
#
_entry.id   AF-A0A9D8TDN7-F1
#
_cell.length_a   1.000
_cell.length_b   1.000
_cell.length_c   1.000
_cell.angle_alpha   90.00
_cell.angle_beta   90.00
_cell.angle_gamma   90.00
#
_symmetry.space_group_name_H-M   'P 1'
#
loop_
_entity.id
_entity.type
_entity.pdbx_description
1 polymer ?
#
loop_
_entity_poly.entity_id
_entity_poly.type
_entity_poly.pdbx_seq_one_letter_code
_entity_poly.pdbx_strand_id
1 'polypeptide(L)'
;MAKVKPFQGWRPPVDVVEQVVSRPYDVLNSEEARAEAEGNEKSLYHIIKPEIDFPVGTDEHDPKVYDKAVENFNHFRKEGWLQQDDKEMYYIYAQTMNGRTQYGLVLCANVEDYMSGVIKKHELTRRDKEEDRMKHVRINSANVEPVFFAYPAQAELDAIVAEWTAKPAVYDFVAPDGFGHHFWVIDDEAAIAKITACFEAMPALYIADGHHRTAAAALVGNE
;
A
#
# COMPACT_ATOMS: atom_id res chain seq x y z
N MET A 1 -11.65 5.89 -19.28
CA MET A 1 -10.19 5.68 -19.27
C MET A 1 -9.73 5.75 -17.84
N ALA A 2 -8.66 5.04 -17.50
CA ALA A 2 -8.19 4.92 -16.13
C ALA A 2 -7.64 6.25 -15.60
N LYS A 3 -8.31 6.81 -14.59
CA LYS A 3 -7.88 8.00 -13.87
C LYS A 3 -7.04 7.58 -12.67
N VAL A 4 -5.84 8.12 -12.63
CA VAL A 4 -4.92 7.98 -11.51
C VAL A 4 -4.44 9.35 -11.08
N LYS A 5 -3.98 9.49 -9.84
CA LYS A 5 -3.32 10.72 -9.37
C LYS A 5 -2.09 10.43 -8.52
N PRO A 6 -1.10 11.34 -8.53
CA PRO A 6 -0.04 11.33 -7.53
C PRO A 6 -0.63 11.64 -6.14
N PHE A 7 0.13 11.38 -5.08
CA PHE A 7 -0.31 11.65 -3.71
C PHE A 7 0.86 11.93 -2.78
N GLN A 8 0.59 12.58 -1.66
CA GLN A 8 1.54 12.79 -0.57
C GLN A 8 1.59 11.51 0.28
N GLY A 9 2.62 10.70 0.11
CA GLY A 9 2.76 9.41 0.78
C GLY A 9 3.13 9.58 2.25
N TRP A 10 2.53 8.76 3.12
CA TRP A 10 3.02 8.55 4.48
C TRP A 10 4.01 7.40 4.46
N ARG A 11 5.29 7.70 4.68
CA ARG A 11 6.37 6.71 4.57
C ARG A 11 7.40 6.87 5.70
N PRO A 12 8.10 5.81 6.07
CA PRO A 12 9.08 5.87 7.16
C PRO A 12 10.37 6.58 6.75
N PRO A 13 11.07 7.23 7.69
CA PRO A 13 12.46 7.61 7.49
C PRO A 13 13.35 6.41 7.13
N VAL A 14 14.42 6.66 6.36
CA VAL A 14 15.31 5.60 5.83
C VAL A 14 15.94 4.78 6.95
N ASP A 15 16.28 5.39 8.08
CA ASP A 15 16.93 4.75 9.23
C ASP A 15 16.00 3.84 10.05
N VAL A 16 14.68 3.90 9.83
CA VAL A 16 13.69 3.08 10.55
C VAL A 16 12.83 2.21 9.63
N VAL A 17 12.99 2.29 8.30
CA VAL A 17 12.14 1.55 7.35
C VAL A 17 12.11 0.05 7.61
N GLU A 18 13.26 -0.57 7.91
CA GLU A 18 13.35 -2.01 8.21
C GLU A 18 12.65 -2.41 9.51
N GLN A 19 12.44 -1.48 10.44
CA GLN A 19 11.66 -1.70 11.66
C GLN A 19 10.16 -1.48 11.43
N VAL A 20 9.80 -0.68 10.43
CA VAL A 20 8.40 -0.34 10.14
C VAL A 20 7.74 -1.39 9.24
N VAL A 21 8.45 -1.88 8.23
CA VAL A 21 7.87 -2.79 7.24
C VAL A 21 7.28 -4.06 7.85
N SER A 22 6.25 -4.60 7.20
CA SER A 22 5.57 -5.81 7.62
C SER A 22 5.11 -6.61 6.41
N ARG A 23 4.81 -7.89 6.61
CA ARG A 23 4.10 -8.69 5.60
C ARG A 23 2.62 -8.25 5.55
N PRO A 24 1.88 -8.56 4.47
CA PRO A 24 0.45 -8.27 4.37
C PRO A 24 -0.36 -8.93 5.50
N TYR A 25 -1.43 -8.27 5.95
CA TYR A 25 -2.24 -8.73 7.09
C TYR A 25 -2.84 -10.14 6.92
N ASP A 26 -3.04 -10.57 5.68
CA ASP A 26 -3.72 -11.81 5.30
C ASP A 26 -2.75 -12.98 5.05
N VAL A 27 -1.43 -12.75 5.19
CA VAL A 27 -0.39 -13.78 5.03
C VAL A 27 -0.04 -14.48 6.36
N LEU A 28 -0.41 -13.89 7.49
CA LEU A 28 -0.06 -14.38 8.83
C LEU A 28 -1.20 -14.26 9.83
N ASN A 29 -1.20 -15.15 10.80
CA ASN A 29 -2.13 -15.10 11.93
C ASN A 29 -1.62 -14.17 13.06
N SER A 30 -2.46 -13.91 14.07
CA SER A 30 -2.11 -12.98 15.16
C SER A 30 -0.98 -13.47 16.07
N GLU A 31 -0.73 -14.78 16.16
CA GLU A 31 0.42 -15.31 16.91
C GLU A 31 1.73 -15.05 16.16
N GLU A 32 1.74 -15.27 14.84
CA GLU A 32 2.86 -14.98 13.96
C GLU A 32 3.17 -13.48 13.91
N ALA A 33 2.16 -12.61 13.79
CA ALA A 33 2.36 -11.16 13.84
C ALA A 33 2.96 -10.70 15.17
N ARG A 34 2.50 -11.28 16.29
CA ARG A 34 3.01 -10.94 17.61
C ARG A 34 4.46 -11.36 17.78
N ALA A 35 4.82 -12.54 17.25
CA ALA A 35 6.20 -13.01 17.26
C ALA A 35 7.11 -12.11 16.40
N GLU A 36 6.66 -11.68 15.22
CA GLU A 36 7.45 -10.80 14.35
C GLU A 36 7.55 -9.35 14.85
N ALA A 37 6.54 -8.87 15.57
CA ALA A 37 6.55 -7.54 16.20
C ALA A 37 7.25 -7.53 17.57
N GLU A 38 7.68 -8.68 18.10
CA GLU A 38 8.19 -8.79 19.46
C GLU A 38 9.40 -7.86 19.68
N GLY A 39 9.28 -6.96 20.66
CA GLY A 39 10.33 -5.99 20.98
C GLY A 39 10.49 -4.85 19.96
N ASN A 40 9.63 -4.74 18.96
CA ASN A 40 9.68 -3.70 17.93
C ASN A 40 8.39 -2.88 17.89
N GLU A 41 8.36 -1.80 18.68
CA GLU A 41 7.25 -0.84 18.75
C GLU A 41 6.94 -0.14 17.40
N LYS A 42 7.88 -0.15 16.45
CA LYS A 42 7.71 0.49 15.14
C LYS A 42 7.06 -0.42 14.11
N SER A 43 6.81 -1.68 14.42
CA SER A 43 6.25 -2.63 13.46
C SER A 43 4.88 -2.19 12.97
N LEU A 44 4.68 -2.11 11.65
CA LEU A 44 3.38 -1.76 11.06
C LEU A 44 2.27 -2.76 11.45
N TYR A 45 2.62 -3.95 11.97
CA TYR A 45 1.64 -4.88 12.55
C TYR A 45 0.81 -4.26 13.67
N HIS A 46 1.34 -3.30 14.42
CA HIS A 46 0.56 -2.55 15.42
C HIS A 46 -0.62 -1.78 14.79
N ILE A 47 -0.58 -1.47 13.48
CA ILE A 47 -1.65 -0.78 12.75
C ILE A 47 -2.51 -1.76 11.95
N ILE A 48 -1.90 -2.74 11.27
CA ILE A 48 -2.63 -3.65 10.36
C ILE A 48 -3.17 -4.92 11.05
N LYS A 49 -2.58 -5.31 12.19
CA LYS A 49 -3.01 -6.41 13.08
C LYS A 49 -3.01 -5.96 14.55
N PRO A 50 -3.77 -4.91 14.90
CA PRO A 50 -3.73 -4.27 16.23
C PRO A 50 -4.18 -5.18 17.37
N GLU A 51 -4.79 -6.33 17.10
CA GLU A 51 -5.13 -7.33 18.11
C GLU A 51 -3.90 -7.92 18.82
N ILE A 52 -2.69 -7.75 18.26
CA ILE A 52 -1.45 -8.19 18.91
C ILE A 52 -1.12 -7.43 20.19
N ASP A 53 -1.65 -6.21 20.34
CA ASP A 53 -1.45 -5.35 21.52
C ASP A 53 -2.36 -5.71 22.69
N PHE A 54 -3.24 -6.69 22.50
CA PHE A 54 -4.14 -7.20 23.53
C PHE A 54 -3.77 -8.63 23.94
N PRO A 55 -4.30 -9.12 25.09
CA PRO A 55 -4.11 -10.49 25.51
C PRO A 55 -4.49 -11.49 24.40
N VAL A 56 -3.72 -12.57 24.30
CA VAL A 56 -3.95 -13.66 23.34
C VAL A 56 -5.39 -14.15 23.44
N GLY A 57 -6.03 -14.33 22.28
CA GLY A 57 -7.45 -14.71 22.17
C GLY A 57 -8.42 -13.53 22.10
N THR A 58 -7.94 -12.29 22.10
CA THR A 58 -8.77 -11.12 21.76
C THR A 58 -9.25 -11.23 20.31
N ASP A 59 -10.55 -11.03 20.09
CA ASP A 59 -11.18 -11.04 18.78
C ASP A 59 -10.67 -9.85 17.95
N GLU A 60 -10.16 -10.12 16.74
CA GLU A 60 -9.65 -9.10 15.80
C GLU A 60 -10.76 -8.13 15.33
N HIS A 61 -12.03 -8.50 15.50
CA HIS A 61 -13.19 -7.68 15.15
C HIS A 61 -13.80 -6.92 16.35
N ASP A 62 -13.20 -6.99 17.54
CA ASP A 62 -13.63 -6.21 18.71
C ASP A 62 -13.46 -4.69 18.41
N PRO A 63 -14.46 -3.82 18.66
CA PRO A 63 -14.33 -2.37 18.48
C PRO A 63 -13.04 -1.75 19.03
N LYS A 64 -12.56 -2.22 20.18
CA LYS A 64 -11.32 -1.70 20.79
C LYS A 64 -10.06 -1.98 19.96
N VAL A 65 -10.07 -3.04 19.14
CA VAL A 65 -8.96 -3.44 18.26
C VAL A 65 -8.87 -2.45 17.10
N TYR A 66 -10.00 -2.06 16.53
CA TYR A 66 -10.09 -1.00 15.53
C TYR A 66 -9.62 0.35 16.09
N ASP A 67 -10.05 0.72 17.30
CA ASP A 67 -9.62 1.96 17.95
C ASP A 67 -8.11 1.98 18.20
N LYS A 68 -7.52 0.82 18.56
CA LYS A 68 -6.08 0.66 18.73
C LYS A 68 -5.31 0.88 17.43
N ALA A 69 -5.84 0.46 16.28
CA ALA A 69 -5.26 0.75 14.97
C ALA A 69 -5.06 2.25 14.76
N VAL A 70 -6.10 3.04 15.09
CA VAL A 70 -6.10 4.50 14.94
C VAL A 70 -5.15 5.16 15.94
N GLU A 71 -5.13 4.69 17.18
CA GLU A 71 -4.18 5.15 18.21
C GLU A 71 -2.74 4.94 17.74
N ASN A 72 -2.41 3.75 17.26
CA ASN A 72 -1.07 3.41 16.78
C ASN A 72 -0.71 4.19 15.51
N PHE A 73 -1.63 4.39 14.57
CA PHE A 73 -1.36 5.22 13.39
C PHE A 73 -1.12 6.69 13.74
N ASN A 74 -1.82 7.24 14.73
CA ASN A 74 -1.52 8.57 15.28
C ASN A 74 -0.16 8.61 15.99
N HIS A 75 0.17 7.57 16.74
CA HIS A 75 1.43 7.47 17.45
C HIS A 75 2.62 7.45 16.48
N PHE A 76 2.56 6.63 15.42
CA PHE A 76 3.60 6.53 14.40
C PHE A 76 3.90 7.88 13.74
N ARG A 77 2.85 8.67 13.46
CA ARG A 77 2.98 10.03 12.90
C ARG A 77 3.59 11.01 13.90
N LYS A 78 3.19 10.92 15.17
CA LYS A 78 3.71 11.78 16.24
C LYS A 78 5.19 11.52 16.53
N GLU A 79 5.61 10.26 16.56
CA GLU A 79 7.02 9.86 16.78
C GLU A 79 7.89 10.05 15.53
N GLY A 80 7.28 10.40 14.39
CA GLY A 80 8.00 10.61 13.13
C GLY A 80 8.43 9.32 12.43
N TRP A 81 7.89 8.16 12.83
CA TRP A 81 8.10 6.88 12.15
C TRP A 81 7.32 6.75 10.85
N LEU A 82 6.28 7.58 10.68
CA LEU A 82 5.65 7.84 9.40
C LEU A 82 5.63 9.36 9.16
N GLN A 83 6.22 9.79 8.06
CA GLN A 83 6.27 11.19 7.66
C GLN A 83 5.58 11.36 6.31
N GLN A 84 4.83 12.44 6.18
CA GLN A 84 4.13 12.75 4.94
C GLN A 84 5.05 13.52 3.99
N ASP A 85 5.10 13.11 2.73
CA ASP A 85 5.76 13.90 1.68
C ASP A 85 5.11 15.27 1.51
N ASP A 86 5.89 16.28 1.14
CA ASP A 86 5.50 17.69 1.11
C ASP A 86 4.63 18.07 -0.10
N LYS A 87 4.68 17.29 -1.18
CA LYS A 87 3.87 17.47 -2.40
C LYS A 87 3.38 16.13 -2.94
N GLU A 88 2.40 16.19 -3.84
CA GLU A 88 1.91 14.99 -4.52
C GLU A 88 2.97 14.44 -5.47
N MET A 89 3.31 13.16 -5.32
CA MET A 89 4.31 12.47 -6.13
C MET A 89 3.78 11.10 -6.57
N TYR A 90 4.41 10.53 -7.60
CA TYR A 90 4.32 9.09 -7.86
C TYR A 90 5.53 8.40 -7.24
N TYR A 91 5.42 7.10 -7.01
CA TYR A 91 6.53 6.31 -6.49
C TYR A 91 6.73 5.08 -7.34
N ILE A 92 7.95 4.53 -7.30
CA ILE A 92 8.24 3.20 -7.85
C ILE A 92 8.53 2.31 -6.66
N TYR A 93 7.85 1.17 -6.62
CA TYR A 93 8.19 0.08 -5.71
C TYR A 93 8.63 -1.11 -6.54
N ALA A 94 9.69 -1.79 -6.10
CA ALA A 94 10.15 -3.00 -6.73
C ALA A 94 10.45 -4.09 -5.70
N GLN A 95 10.19 -5.34 -6.12
CA GLN A 95 10.51 -6.53 -5.35
C GLN A 95 11.44 -7.42 -6.14
N THR A 96 12.51 -7.89 -5.50
CA THR A 96 13.47 -8.82 -6.06
C THR A 96 13.33 -10.18 -5.39
N MET A 97 12.97 -11.20 -6.17
CA MET A 97 12.86 -12.59 -5.71
C MET A 97 13.52 -13.51 -6.75
N ASN A 98 14.34 -14.46 -6.29
CA ASN A 98 15.01 -15.44 -7.16
C ASN A 98 15.81 -14.81 -8.32
N GLY A 99 16.49 -13.69 -8.06
CA GLY A 99 17.29 -12.96 -9.05
C GLY A 99 16.48 -12.22 -10.11
N ARG A 100 15.16 -12.06 -9.92
CA ARG A 100 14.27 -11.30 -10.80
C ARG A 100 13.64 -10.15 -10.05
N THR A 101 13.63 -8.98 -10.66
CA THR A 101 13.04 -7.76 -10.09
C THR A 101 11.77 -7.40 -10.86
N GLN A 102 10.68 -7.21 -10.13
CA GLN A 102 9.42 -6.67 -10.64
C GLN A 102 9.27 -5.22 -10.16
N TYR A 103 8.99 -4.31 -11.09
CA TYR A 103 8.76 -2.89 -10.81
C TYR A 103 7.26 -2.57 -10.93
N GLY A 104 6.78 -1.66 -10.11
CA GLY A 104 5.43 -1.12 -10.18
C GLY A 104 5.39 0.36 -9.80
N LEU A 105 4.50 1.10 -10.45
CA LEU A 105 4.17 2.47 -10.04
C LEU A 105 3.16 2.43 -8.90
N VAL A 106 3.43 3.17 -7.83
CA VAL A 106 2.51 3.38 -6.70
C VAL A 106 1.76 4.69 -6.94
N LEU A 107 0.44 4.60 -6.96
CA LEU A 107 -0.47 5.67 -7.35
C LEU A 107 -1.81 5.55 -6.63
N CYS A 108 -2.61 6.62 -6.63
CA CYS A 108 -4.02 6.52 -6.29
C CYS A 108 -4.83 6.23 -7.55
N ALA A 109 -5.71 5.22 -7.51
CA ALA A 109 -6.66 4.92 -8.56
C ALA A 109 -8.05 5.49 -8.21
N ASN A 110 -8.83 5.85 -9.23
CA ASN A 110 -10.12 6.49 -9.04
C ASN A 110 -11.23 5.51 -8.63
N VAL A 111 -12.05 5.90 -7.65
CA VAL A 111 -13.17 5.10 -7.15
C VAL A 111 -14.23 4.87 -8.23
N GLU A 112 -14.58 5.90 -9.00
CA GLU A 112 -15.59 5.78 -10.07
C GLU A 112 -15.15 4.80 -11.16
N ASP A 113 -13.84 4.68 -11.42
CA ASP A 113 -13.35 3.68 -12.37
C ASP A 113 -13.56 2.25 -11.89
N TYR A 114 -13.53 1.99 -10.58
CA TYR A 114 -13.93 0.70 -10.03
C TYR A 114 -15.44 0.48 -10.16
N MET A 115 -16.26 1.49 -9.82
CA MET A 115 -17.72 1.39 -9.83
C MET A 115 -18.28 1.22 -11.25
N SER A 116 -17.70 1.92 -12.23
CA SER A 116 -18.08 1.86 -13.65
C SER A 116 -17.42 0.72 -14.43
N GLY A 117 -16.53 -0.05 -13.79
CA GLY A 117 -15.87 -1.21 -14.39
C GLY A 117 -14.75 -0.84 -15.38
N VAL A 118 -14.18 0.35 -15.31
CA VAL A 118 -12.90 0.70 -15.96
C VAL A 118 -11.74 -0.06 -15.29
N ILE A 119 -11.77 -0.22 -13.96
CA ILE A 119 -10.93 -1.18 -13.25
C ILE A 119 -11.62 -2.55 -13.32
N LYS A 120 -10.96 -3.50 -14.01
CA LYS A 120 -11.49 -4.83 -14.29
C LYS A 120 -11.20 -5.78 -13.13
N LYS A 121 -12.26 -6.46 -12.70
CA LYS A 121 -12.22 -7.54 -11.71
C LYS A 121 -12.19 -8.89 -12.42
N HIS A 122 -11.49 -9.86 -11.85
CA HIS A 122 -11.55 -11.26 -12.29
C HIS A 122 -11.98 -12.22 -11.17
N GLU A 123 -12.23 -11.71 -9.97
CA GLU A 123 -12.68 -12.47 -8.79
C GLU A 123 -13.87 -11.77 -8.12
N LEU A 124 -14.71 -12.56 -7.45
CA LEU A 124 -15.75 -12.06 -6.55
C LEU A 124 -15.19 -11.91 -5.14
N THR A 125 -15.64 -10.88 -4.45
CA THR A 125 -15.30 -10.62 -3.06
C THR A 125 -16.35 -11.22 -2.13
N ARG A 126 -15.94 -11.47 -0.88
CA ARG A 126 -16.81 -11.91 0.20
C ARG A 126 -17.16 -10.72 1.08
N ARG A 127 -18.45 -10.57 1.36
CA ARG A 127 -19.01 -9.44 2.10
C ARG A 127 -18.44 -9.28 3.51
N ASP A 128 -18.25 -10.38 4.22
CA ASP A 128 -17.65 -10.37 5.57
C ASP A 128 -16.24 -9.77 5.57
N LYS A 129 -15.41 -10.17 4.60
CA LYS A 129 -14.06 -9.62 4.42
C LYS A 129 -14.07 -8.15 3.98
N GLU A 130 -15.02 -7.76 3.15
CA GLU A 130 -15.18 -6.36 2.75
C GLU A 130 -15.56 -5.47 3.93
N GLU A 131 -16.59 -5.85 4.70
CA GLU A 131 -17.10 -5.07 5.83
C GLU A 131 -16.01 -4.83 6.89
N ASP A 132 -15.22 -5.84 7.18
CA ASP A 132 -14.07 -5.73 8.08
C ASP A 132 -13.00 -4.75 7.55
N ARG A 133 -12.62 -4.87 6.27
CA ARG A 133 -11.65 -3.94 5.67
C ARG A 133 -12.19 -2.52 5.52
N MET A 134 -13.48 -2.36 5.25
CA MET A 134 -14.14 -1.04 5.21
C MET A 134 -14.04 -0.34 6.56
N LYS A 135 -14.17 -1.06 7.68
CA LYS A 135 -13.97 -0.48 9.01
C LYS A 135 -12.55 0.07 9.15
N HIS A 136 -11.52 -0.72 8.84
CA HIS A 136 -10.12 -0.27 8.90
C HIS A 136 -9.84 0.96 8.05
N VAL A 137 -10.33 0.98 6.79
CA VAL A 137 -10.13 2.13 5.89
C VAL A 137 -10.86 3.36 6.42
N ARG A 138 -12.11 3.21 6.86
CA ARG A 138 -12.94 4.31 7.36
C ARG A 138 -12.36 4.94 8.63
N ILE A 139 -12.01 4.13 9.63
CA ILE A 139 -11.53 4.63 10.93
C ILE A 139 -10.14 5.27 10.82
N ASN A 140 -9.24 4.70 10.01
CA ASN A 140 -7.89 5.26 9.84
C ASN A 140 -7.88 6.43 8.85
N SER A 141 -8.91 6.53 8.00
CA SER A 141 -8.94 7.46 6.86
C SER A 141 -7.68 7.32 5.99
N ALA A 142 -7.22 6.07 5.80
CA ALA A 142 -5.98 5.75 5.11
C ALA A 142 -6.07 4.36 4.45
N ASN A 143 -5.38 4.21 3.31
CA ASN A 143 -5.08 2.91 2.72
C ASN A 143 -3.68 2.51 3.18
N VAL A 144 -3.60 1.64 4.18
CA VAL A 144 -2.33 1.23 4.82
C VAL A 144 -1.62 0.11 4.03
N GLU A 145 -2.36 -0.57 3.15
CA GLU A 145 -1.86 -1.70 2.37
C GLU A 145 -2.19 -1.52 0.88
N PRO A 146 -1.18 -1.44 -0.01
CA PRO A 146 -1.42 -1.26 -1.44
C PRO A 146 -2.06 -2.49 -2.06
N VAL A 147 -2.82 -2.27 -3.14
CA VAL A 147 -3.39 -3.32 -3.98
C VAL A 147 -2.59 -3.44 -5.27
N PHE A 148 -2.60 -4.62 -5.89
CA PHE A 148 -1.77 -4.87 -7.06
C PHE A 148 -2.61 -4.82 -8.33
N PHE A 149 -2.34 -3.82 -9.17
CA PHE A 149 -2.94 -3.68 -10.49
C PHE A 149 -1.95 -4.02 -11.60
N ALA A 150 -2.47 -4.58 -12.68
CA ALA A 150 -1.80 -4.71 -13.96
C ALA A 150 -2.41 -3.74 -14.98
N TYR A 151 -1.61 -3.33 -15.95
CA TYR A 151 -2.02 -2.46 -17.06
C TYR A 151 -1.35 -2.91 -18.37
N PRO A 152 -1.91 -2.57 -19.55
CA PRO A 152 -1.28 -2.88 -20.82
C PRO A 152 0.12 -2.25 -20.93
N ALA A 153 1.10 -2.99 -21.46
CA ALA A 153 2.46 -2.48 -21.62
C ALA A 153 2.46 -1.11 -22.31
N GLN A 154 3.22 -0.17 -21.75
CA GLN A 154 3.26 1.21 -22.21
C GLN A 154 4.69 1.73 -22.19
N ALA A 155 5.27 1.88 -23.38
CA ALA A 155 6.70 2.13 -23.56
C ALA A 155 7.17 3.43 -22.89
N GLU A 156 6.32 4.45 -22.81
CA GLU A 156 6.66 5.71 -22.14
C GLU A 156 6.75 5.54 -20.61
N LEU A 157 5.85 4.75 -20.01
CA LEU A 157 5.95 4.40 -18.58
C LEU A 157 7.19 3.54 -18.32
N ASP A 158 7.48 2.57 -19.19
CA ASP A 158 8.68 1.72 -19.07
C ASP A 158 9.96 2.57 -19.11
N ALA A 159 10.02 3.57 -19.99
CA ALA A 159 11.15 4.49 -20.09
C ALA A 159 11.31 5.36 -18.81
N ILE A 160 10.20 5.87 -18.27
CA ILE A 160 10.22 6.65 -17.01
C ILE A 160 10.68 5.77 -15.84
N VAL A 161 10.18 4.53 -15.73
CA VAL A 161 10.62 3.58 -14.69
C VAL A 161 12.11 3.27 -14.82
N ALA A 162 12.60 3.04 -16.04
CA ALA A 162 14.03 2.79 -16.28
C ALA A 162 14.91 3.99 -15.93
N GLU A 163 14.47 5.21 -16.26
CA GLU A 163 15.20 6.44 -15.92
C GLU A 163 15.32 6.63 -14.40
N TRP A 164 14.24 6.41 -13.66
CA TRP A 164 14.26 6.58 -12.20
C TRP A 164 15.03 5.48 -11.49
N THR A 165 14.90 4.23 -11.93
CA THR A 165 15.56 3.09 -11.29
C THR A 165 17.06 3.01 -11.59
N ALA A 166 17.56 3.81 -12.54
CA ALA A 166 19.00 4.04 -12.73
C ALA A 166 19.60 4.98 -11.65
N LYS A 167 18.78 5.69 -10.87
CA LYS A 167 19.19 6.54 -9.75
C LYS A 167 19.25 5.70 -8.46
N PRO A 168 20.01 6.13 -7.44
CA PRO A 168 19.99 5.47 -6.13
C PRO A 168 18.57 5.40 -5.57
N ALA A 169 18.19 4.23 -5.05
CA ALA A 169 16.91 4.05 -4.38
C ALA A 169 16.89 4.76 -3.02
N VAL A 170 15.71 5.19 -2.60
CA VAL A 170 15.48 5.77 -1.27
C VAL A 170 15.45 4.68 -0.20
N TYR A 171 14.81 3.55 -0.50
CA TYR A 171 14.89 2.32 0.30
C TYR A 171 15.49 1.22 -0.57
N ASP A 172 16.45 0.49 -0.02
CA ASP A 172 17.12 -0.65 -0.67
C ASP A 172 17.62 -1.63 0.40
N PHE A 173 16.82 -2.65 0.69
CA PHE A 173 17.15 -3.65 1.72
C PHE A 173 16.60 -5.03 1.36
N VAL A 174 17.09 -6.06 2.03
CA VAL A 174 16.59 -7.44 1.90
C VAL A 174 15.93 -7.83 3.23
N ALA A 175 14.65 -8.18 3.18
CA ALA A 175 13.91 -8.62 4.35
C ALA A 175 14.38 -10.01 4.82
N PRO A 176 14.09 -10.42 6.08
CA PRO A 176 14.50 -11.72 6.62
C PRO A 176 14.00 -12.94 5.83
N ASP A 177 12.93 -12.79 5.06
CA ASP A 177 12.36 -13.81 4.17
C ASP A 177 13.09 -13.92 2.81
N GLY A 178 14.11 -13.08 2.58
CA GLY A 178 14.97 -13.10 1.40
C GLY A 178 14.47 -12.26 0.23
N PHE A 179 13.36 -11.52 0.40
CA PHE A 179 12.86 -10.60 -0.63
C PHE A 179 13.63 -9.28 -0.58
N GLY A 180 14.14 -8.84 -1.74
CA GLY A 180 14.70 -7.50 -1.90
C GLY A 180 13.60 -6.48 -2.11
N HIS A 181 13.63 -5.38 -1.38
CA HIS A 181 12.67 -4.28 -1.44
C HIS A 181 13.38 -3.01 -1.88
N HIS A 182 12.88 -2.40 -2.95
CA HIS A 182 13.45 -1.18 -3.50
C HIS A 182 12.37 -0.13 -3.73
N PHE A 183 12.68 1.14 -3.47
CA PHE A 183 11.72 2.23 -3.56
C PHE A 183 12.35 3.52 -4.09
N TRP A 184 11.67 4.18 -5.01
CA TRP A 184 12.07 5.47 -5.57
C TRP A 184 10.91 6.46 -5.56
N VAL A 185 11.27 7.75 -5.49
CA VAL A 185 10.33 8.86 -5.50
C VAL A 185 10.40 9.57 -6.86
N ILE A 186 9.25 9.79 -7.49
CA ILE A 186 9.10 10.57 -8.73
C ILE A 186 8.50 11.93 -8.36
N ASP A 187 9.37 12.91 -8.17
CA ASP A 187 9.04 14.27 -7.74
C ASP A 187 9.20 15.33 -8.85
N ASP A 188 9.56 14.91 -10.06
CA ASP A 188 9.67 15.77 -11.24
C ASP A 188 8.29 16.02 -11.87
N GLU A 189 7.93 17.30 -12.03
CA GLU A 189 6.60 17.70 -12.52
C GLU A 189 6.31 17.21 -13.94
N ALA A 190 7.33 17.19 -14.81
CA ALA A 190 7.14 16.75 -16.19
C ALA A 190 6.93 15.24 -16.27
N ALA A 191 7.67 14.44 -15.49
CA ALA A 191 7.45 13.00 -15.38
C ALA A 191 6.10 12.67 -14.76
N ILE A 192 5.69 13.38 -13.69
CA ILE A 192 4.37 13.21 -13.07
C ILE A 192 3.27 13.44 -14.12
N ALA A 193 3.33 14.55 -14.85
CA ALA A 193 2.33 14.88 -15.87
C ALA A 193 2.27 13.82 -16.99
N LYS A 194 3.42 13.30 -17.42
CA LYS A 194 3.49 12.22 -18.43
C LYS A 194 2.88 10.92 -17.91
N ILE A 195 3.20 10.51 -16.68
CA ILE A 195 2.61 9.31 -16.06
C ILE A 195 1.09 9.44 -16.05
N THR A 196 0.55 10.55 -15.56
CA THR A 196 -0.89 10.79 -15.52
C THR A 196 -1.50 10.70 -16.92
N ALA A 197 -0.91 11.38 -17.92
CA ALA A 197 -1.40 11.35 -19.29
C ALA A 197 -1.38 9.95 -19.91
N CYS A 198 -0.35 9.14 -19.64
CA CYS A 198 -0.28 7.75 -20.10
C CYS A 198 -1.46 6.94 -19.58
N PHE A 199 -1.79 7.04 -18.29
CA PHE A 199 -2.92 6.33 -17.69
C PHE A 199 -4.27 6.87 -18.16
N GLU A 200 -4.42 8.18 -18.35
CA GLU A 200 -5.64 8.78 -18.90
C GLU A 200 -5.94 8.32 -20.34
N ALA A 201 -4.93 7.86 -21.08
CA ALA A 201 -5.11 7.23 -22.38
C ALA A 201 -5.43 5.72 -22.30
N MET A 202 -5.26 5.08 -21.14
CA MET A 202 -5.49 3.65 -20.97
C MET A 202 -6.98 3.32 -20.82
N PRO A 203 -7.47 2.30 -21.55
CA PRO A 203 -8.88 1.92 -21.49
C PRO A 203 -9.30 1.35 -20.13
N ALA A 204 -8.39 0.65 -19.45
CA ALA A 204 -8.68 -0.08 -18.23
C ALA A 204 -7.41 -0.38 -17.43
N LEU A 205 -7.60 -0.59 -16.12
CA LEU A 205 -6.66 -1.29 -15.24
C LEU A 205 -7.25 -2.65 -14.87
N TYR A 206 -6.43 -3.57 -14.40
CA TYR A 206 -6.84 -4.93 -14.05
C TYR A 206 -6.38 -5.22 -12.64
N ILE A 207 -7.28 -5.64 -11.77
CA ILE A 207 -6.88 -6.11 -10.45
C ILE A 207 -6.12 -7.42 -10.65
N ALA A 208 -4.87 -7.47 -10.19
CA ALA A 208 -4.06 -8.69 -10.18
C ALA A 208 -4.11 -9.35 -8.80
N ASP A 209 -4.10 -8.54 -7.74
CA ASP A 209 -4.33 -9.00 -6.36
C ASP A 209 -4.90 -7.86 -5.48
N GLY A 210 -5.53 -8.21 -4.36
CA GLY A 210 -6.13 -7.26 -3.41
C GLY A 210 -7.59 -6.92 -3.71
N HIS A 211 -8.37 -7.88 -4.24
CA HIS A 211 -9.80 -7.69 -4.58
C HIS A 211 -10.63 -7.16 -3.41
N HIS A 212 -10.53 -7.76 -2.22
CA HIS A 212 -11.27 -7.32 -1.03
C HIS A 212 -10.89 -5.90 -0.60
N ARG A 213 -9.59 -5.58 -0.63
CA ARG A 213 -9.06 -4.25 -0.29
C ARG A 213 -9.52 -3.19 -1.29
N THR A 214 -9.50 -3.52 -2.58
CA THR A 214 -9.99 -2.63 -3.65
C THR A 214 -11.50 -2.36 -3.50
N ALA A 215 -12.28 -3.41 -3.24
CA ALA A 215 -13.72 -3.29 -3.04
C ALA A 215 -14.04 -2.45 -1.79
N ALA A 216 -13.39 -2.73 -0.67
CA ALA A 216 -13.58 -1.97 0.57
C ALA A 216 -13.23 -0.48 0.39
N ALA A 217 -12.09 -0.17 -0.24
CA ALA A 217 -11.68 1.21 -0.52
C ALA A 217 -12.67 1.93 -1.44
N ALA A 218 -13.16 1.25 -2.49
CA ALA A 218 -14.13 1.82 -3.41
C ALA A 218 -15.50 2.05 -2.75
N LEU A 219 -15.96 1.13 -1.91
CA LEU A 219 -17.23 1.29 -1.17
C LEU A 219 -17.16 2.46 -0.19
N VAL A 220 -16.09 2.57 0.60
CA VAL A 220 -15.89 3.71 1.53
C VAL A 220 -15.76 5.03 0.77
N GLY A 221 -15.04 5.04 -0.36
CA GLY A 221 -14.88 6.26 -1.18
C GLY A 221 -16.15 6.68 -1.93
N ASN A 222 -17.19 5.85 -1.95
CA ASN A 222 -18.49 6.12 -2.57
C ASN A 222 -19.60 6.41 -1.53
N GLU A 223 -19.25 6.51 -0.25
CA GLU A 223 -20.12 7.03 0.84
C GLU A 223 -20.22 8.55 0.78
#